data_AF-A0A842SGJ2-F1
#
_entry.id   AF-A0A842SGJ2-F1
#
_cell.length_a   1.000
_cell.length_b   1.000
_cell.length_c   1.000
_cell.angle_alpha   90.00
_cell.angle_beta   90.00
_cell.angle_gamma   90.00
#
_symmetry.space_group_name_H-M   'P 1'
#
loop_
_entity.id
_entity.type
_entity.pdbx_description
1 polymer ?
#
loop_
_entity_poly.entity_id
_entity_poly.type
_entity_poly.pdbx_seq_one_letter_code
_entity_poly.pdbx_strand_id
1 'polypeptide(L)'
;MKRKYKKKSENKIKIAKDHIKTLFSEAQKMYEKYPELSHEYVKKARKIAMKFRIRLPKKYKRRFCRHCYHYLVPGKNARIRITKSKVVYFCRDCKKFMRFPLKNR
;
A
#
# COMPACT_ATOMS: atom_id res chain seq x y z
N MET A 1 15.38 -29.22 6.28
CA MET A 1 14.63 -28.75 7.47
C MET A 1 14.10 -27.33 7.26
N LYS A 2 12.79 -27.08 7.35
CA LYS A 2 12.22 -25.71 7.25
C LYS A 2 12.42 -24.99 8.59
N ARG A 3 13.25 -23.93 8.64
CA ARG A 3 13.38 -23.06 9.84
C ARG A 3 12.02 -22.47 10.22
N LYS A 4 11.51 -22.78 11.42
CA LYS A 4 10.29 -22.16 11.97
C LYS A 4 10.50 -20.66 12.17
N TYR A 5 9.56 -19.83 11.72
CA TYR A 5 9.61 -18.39 11.90
C TYR A 5 9.38 -18.01 13.37
N LYS A 6 10.35 -17.34 14.00
CA LYS A 6 10.19 -16.78 15.34
C LYS A 6 9.42 -15.46 15.27
N LYS A 7 8.27 -15.38 15.94
CA LYS A 7 7.47 -14.15 16.05
C LYS A 7 8.33 -13.05 16.68
N LYS A 8 8.33 -11.86 16.07
CA LYS A 8 9.02 -10.68 16.61
C LYS A 8 8.25 -10.13 17.81
N SER A 9 8.97 -9.46 18.71
CA SER A 9 8.39 -8.75 19.86
C SER A 9 7.26 -7.81 19.45
N GLU A 10 6.20 -7.75 20.25
CA GLU A 10 5.00 -6.96 19.99
C GLU A 10 5.29 -5.46 19.96
N ASN A 11 6.21 -4.98 20.80
CA ASN A 11 6.68 -3.59 20.80
C ASN A 11 7.29 -3.21 19.44
N LYS A 12 8.14 -4.08 18.87
CA LYS A 12 8.73 -3.84 17.55
C LYS A 12 7.69 -3.84 16.44
N ILE A 13 6.64 -4.66 16.56
CA ILE A 13 5.51 -4.67 15.61
C ILE A 13 4.71 -3.37 15.71
N LYS A 14 4.47 -2.85 16.92
CA LYS A 14 3.78 -1.57 17.14
C LYS A 14 4.54 -0.42 16.50
N ILE A 15 5.84 -0.30 16.78
CA ILE A 15 6.73 0.70 16.18
C ILE A 15 6.72 0.59 14.64
N ALA A 16 6.78 -0.63 14.11
CA ALA A 16 6.72 -0.83 12.66
C ALA A 16 5.37 -0.40 12.05
N LYS A 17 4.25 -0.59 12.75
CA LYS A 17 2.93 -0.10 12.30
C LYS A 17 2.88 1.43 12.28
N ASP A 18 3.42 2.08 13.30
CA ASP A 18 3.45 3.54 13.39
C ASP A 18 4.36 4.13 12.32
N HIS A 19 5.53 3.53 12.10
CA HIS A 19 6.44 3.93 11.02
C HIS A 19 5.78 3.79 9.63
N ILE A 20 5.07 2.70 9.36
CA ILE A 20 4.29 2.54 8.12
C ILE A 20 3.25 3.66 7.99
N LYS A 21 2.55 4.01 9.06
CA LYS A 21 1.54 5.09 9.06
C LYS A 21 2.18 6.43 8.70
N THR A 22 3.33 6.76 9.29
CA THR A 22 4.09 7.98 9.00
C THR A 22 4.52 8.03 7.53
N LEU A 23 5.13 6.95 7.01
CA LEU A 23 5.57 6.87 5.61
C LEU A 23 4.42 7.07 4.62
N PHE A 24 3.25 6.50 4.89
CA PHE A 24 2.07 6.72 4.03
C PHE A 24 1.54 8.16 4.09
N SER A 25 1.65 8.83 5.24
CA SER A 25 1.27 10.23 5.41
C SER A 25 2.22 11.16 4.66
N GLU A 26 3.53 10.92 4.78
CA GLU A 26 4.55 11.65 4.03
C GLU A 26 4.44 11.43 2.53
N ALA A 27 4.20 10.18 2.10
CA ALA A 27 3.94 9.86 0.69
C ALA A 27 2.76 10.65 0.12
N GLN A 28 1.71 10.86 0.91
CA GLN A 28 0.57 11.66 0.48
C GLN A 28 0.94 13.14 0.30
N LYS A 29 1.67 13.73 1.25
CA LYS A 29 2.09 15.14 1.20
C LYS A 29 3.07 15.41 0.06
N MET A 30 4.00 14.50 -0.16
CA MET A 30 5.08 14.68 -1.12
C MET A 30 4.65 14.40 -2.57
N TYR A 31 3.55 13.67 -2.79
CA TYR A 31 3.15 13.29 -4.15
C TYR A 31 2.96 14.49 -5.09
N GLU A 32 2.48 15.63 -4.58
CA GLU A 32 2.22 16.79 -5.42
C GLU A 32 3.48 17.51 -5.88
N LYS A 33 4.52 17.52 -5.03
CA LYS A 33 5.79 18.19 -5.32
C LYS A 33 6.80 17.23 -5.96
N TYR A 34 6.89 16.02 -5.43
CA TYR A 34 7.88 15.00 -5.79
C TYR A 34 7.24 13.59 -5.80
N PRO A 35 6.59 13.20 -6.91
CA PRO A 35 5.93 11.90 -7.05
C PRO A 35 6.88 10.70 -6.80
N GLU A 36 8.14 10.82 -7.22
CA GLU A 36 9.14 9.76 -7.08
C GLU A 36 9.45 9.44 -5.61
N LEU A 37 9.60 10.46 -4.77
CA LEU A 37 9.80 10.29 -3.32
C LEU A 37 8.60 9.61 -2.67
N SER A 38 7.39 9.96 -3.10
CA SER A 38 6.17 9.31 -2.64
C SER A 38 6.18 7.80 -2.95
N HIS A 39 6.65 7.42 -4.13
CA HIS A 39 6.79 6.01 -4.52
C HIS A 39 7.82 5.28 -3.68
N GLU A 40 8.96 5.91 -3.39
CA GLU A 40 9.99 5.32 -2.53
C GLU A 40 9.52 5.11 -1.09
N TYR A 41 8.76 6.06 -0.52
CA TYR A 41 8.17 5.87 0.81
C TYR A 41 7.20 4.69 0.87
N VAL A 42 6.38 4.49 -0.16
CA VAL A 42 5.49 3.32 -0.24
C VAL A 42 6.28 2.02 -0.37
N LYS A 43 7.34 1.99 -1.19
CA LYS A 43 8.22 0.83 -1.30
C LYS A 43 8.85 0.49 0.06
N LYS A 44 9.37 1.48 0.79
CA LYS A 44 9.91 1.33 2.14
C LYS A 44 8.84 0.78 3.11
N ALA A 45 7.65 1.38 3.12
CA ALA A 45 6.54 0.94 3.97
C ALA A 45 6.14 -0.52 3.71
N ARG A 46 6.09 -0.94 2.43
CA ARG A 46 5.78 -2.33 2.06
C ARG A 46 6.90 -3.30 2.47
N LYS A 47 8.18 -2.92 2.30
CA LYS A 47 9.33 -3.72 2.78
C LYS A 47 9.25 -3.96 4.30
N ILE A 48 8.93 -2.92 5.08
CA ILE A 48 8.72 -3.03 6.53
C ILE A 48 7.55 -3.97 6.84
N ALA A 49 6.41 -3.78 6.18
CA ALA A 49 5.23 -4.63 6.37
C ALA A 49 5.54 -6.10 6.12
N MET A 50 6.27 -6.42 5.04
CA MET A 50 6.70 -7.79 4.71
C MET A 50 7.68 -8.34 5.76
N LYS A 51 8.69 -7.55 6.14
CA LYS A 51 9.71 -7.94 7.13
C LYS A 51 9.11 -8.29 8.49
N PHE A 52 8.02 -7.62 8.89
CA PHE A 52 7.33 -7.86 10.16
C PHE A 52 6.06 -8.72 10.01
N ARG A 53 5.74 -9.20 8.80
CA ARG A 53 4.50 -9.92 8.47
C ARG A 53 3.22 -9.18 8.92
N ILE A 54 3.25 -7.85 8.84
CA ILE A 54 2.14 -6.99 9.22
C ILE A 54 1.13 -6.92 8.08
N ARG A 55 -0.13 -7.26 8.37
CA ARG A 55 -1.24 -7.04 7.45
C ARG A 55 -1.56 -5.55 7.41
N LEU A 56 -1.30 -4.91 6.27
CA LEU A 56 -1.65 -3.50 6.06
C LEU A 56 -3.17 -3.27 6.22
N PRO A 57 -3.59 -2.27 7.01
CA PRO A 57 -4.98 -1.82 7.07
C PRO A 57 -5.56 -1.52 5.68
N LYS A 58 -6.88 -1.69 5.51
CA LYS A 58 -7.57 -1.49 4.21
C LYS A 58 -7.27 -0.12 3.59
N LYS A 59 -7.18 0.93 4.42
CA LYS A 59 -6.85 2.31 4.01
C LYS A 59 -5.52 2.40 3.25
N TYR A 60 -4.47 1.74 3.74
CA TYR A 60 -3.15 1.78 3.10
C TYR A 60 -3.03 0.75 1.98
N LYS A 61 -3.66 -0.41 2.13
CA LYS A 61 -3.60 -1.51 1.15
C LYS A 61 -4.15 -1.13 -0.24
N ARG A 62 -5.01 -0.13 -0.33
CA ARG A 62 -5.62 0.38 -1.59
C ARG A 62 -4.93 1.64 -2.14
N ARG A 63 -4.01 2.25 -1.38
CA ARG A 63 -3.35 3.52 -1.73
C ARG A 63 -2.06 3.34 -2.53
N PHE A 64 -1.75 2.13 -2.96
CA PHE A 64 -0.59 1.86 -3.82
C PHE A 64 -0.87 0.76 -4.83
N CYS A 65 -0.13 0.78 -5.93
CA CYS A 65 -0.21 -0.26 -6.94
C CYS A 65 0.50 -1.53 -6.47
N ARG A 66 -0.16 -2.68 -6.52
CA ARG A 66 0.43 -3.97 -6.13
C ARG A 66 1.57 -4.41 -7.05
N HIS A 67 1.62 -3.88 -8.27
CA HIS A 67 2.57 -4.27 -9.31
C HIS A 67 3.82 -3.38 -9.32
N CYS A 68 3.67 -2.06 -9.53
CA CYS A 68 4.80 -1.13 -9.57
C CYS A 68 5.12 -0.47 -8.21
N TYR A 69 4.32 -0.70 -7.17
CA TYR A 69 4.52 -0.12 -5.83
C TYR A 69 4.38 1.39 -5.75
N HIS A 70 3.92 2.05 -6.82
CA HIS A 70 3.70 3.48 -6.84
C HIS A 70 2.51 3.86 -5.96
N TYR A 71 2.61 5.03 -5.33
CA TYR A 71 1.52 5.66 -4.60
C TYR A 71 0.39 6.03 -5.57
N LEU A 72 -0.85 5.68 -5.23
CA LEU A 72 -2.01 5.89 -6.09
C LEU A 72 -2.83 7.07 -5.58
N VAL A 73 -2.91 8.11 -6.42
CA VAL A 73 -3.76 9.28 -6.22
C VAL A 73 -4.92 9.25 -7.23
N PRO A 74 -6.17 9.13 -6.77
CA PRO A 74 -7.34 9.20 -7.63
C PRO A 74 -7.34 10.49 -8.45
N GLY A 75 -7.63 10.41 -9.74
CA GLY A 75 -7.67 11.56 -10.65
C GLY A 75 -6.31 11.89 -11.29
N LYS A 76 -5.20 11.69 -10.57
CA LYS A 76 -3.84 11.94 -11.08
C LYS A 76 -3.28 10.69 -11.80
N ASN A 77 -2.75 9.70 -11.08
CA ASN A 77 -2.21 8.47 -11.66
C ASN A 77 -3.08 7.22 -11.46
N ALA A 78 -4.21 7.34 -10.76
CA ALA A 78 -5.14 6.25 -10.53
C ALA A 78 -6.55 6.59 -11.06
N ARG A 79 -7.11 5.71 -11.89
CA ARG A 79 -8.53 5.74 -12.27
C ARG A 79 -9.27 4.70 -11.44
N ILE A 80 -10.24 5.13 -10.65
CA ILE A 80 -11.05 4.25 -9.81
C ILE A 80 -12.45 4.19 -10.40
N ARG A 81 -12.97 2.98 -10.60
CA ARG A 81 -14.34 2.73 -11.07
C ARG A 81 -15.01 1.69 -10.19
N ILE A 82 -16.31 1.79 -10.03
CA ILE A 82 -17.13 0.77 -9.38
C ILE A 82 -17.89 0.03 -10.49
N THR A 83 -17.75 -1.28 -10.54
CA THR A 83 -18.36 -2.14 -11.57
C THR A 83 -18.75 -3.47 -10.96
N LYS A 84 -19.98 -3.97 -11.19
CA LYS A 84 -20.44 -5.32 -10.80
C LYS A 84 -20.00 -5.70 -9.37
N SER A 85 -20.33 -4.87 -8.39
CA SER A 85 -19.98 -5.06 -6.95
C SER A 85 -18.49 -5.12 -6.62
N LYS A 86 -17.63 -4.54 -7.47
CA LYS A 86 -16.18 -4.49 -7.28
C LYS A 86 -15.67 -3.07 -7.52
N VAL A 87 -14.70 -2.63 -6.72
CA VAL A 87 -13.90 -1.44 -6.99
C VAL A 87 -12.69 -1.84 -7.83
N VAL A 88 -12.59 -1.28 -9.03
CA VAL A 88 -11.49 -1.47 -9.96
C VAL A 88 -10.60 -0.24 -9.94
N TYR A 89 -9.34 -0.44 -9.59
CA TYR A 89 -8.28 0.54 -9.66
C TYR A 89 -7.46 0.27 -10.91
N PHE A 90 -7.33 1.25 -11.79
CA PHE A 90 -6.40 1.23 -12.90
C PHE A 90 -5.23 2.16 -12.59
N CYS A 91 -4.02 1.60 -12.60
CA CYS A 91 -2.80 2.38 -12.44
C CYS A 91 -2.35 2.88 -13.82
N ARG A 92 -2.23 4.20 -14.00
CA ARG A 92 -1.77 4.80 -15.25
C ARG A 92 -0.29 4.53 -15.51
N ASP A 93 0.52 4.45 -14.46
CA ASP A 93 1.98 4.28 -14.57
C ASP A 93 2.37 2.90 -15.12
N CYS A 94 1.76 1.81 -14.63
CA CYS A 94 2.07 0.44 -15.07
C CYS A 94 0.97 -0.23 -15.91
N LYS A 95 -0.12 0.49 -16.19
CA LYS A 95 -1.27 0.03 -16.98
C LYS A 95 -1.95 -1.26 -16.48
N LYS A 96 -1.75 -1.63 -15.20
CA LYS A 96 -2.35 -2.83 -14.59
C LYS A 96 -3.61 -2.50 -13.78
N PHE A 97 -4.51 -3.47 -13.73
CA PHE A 97 -5.78 -3.38 -13.00
C PHE A 97 -5.71 -4.12 -11.67
N MET A 98 -6.23 -3.49 -10.62
CA MET A 98 -6.42 -4.09 -9.31
C MET A 98 -7.91 -4.09 -8.96
N ARG A 99 -8.42 -5.24 -8.54
CA ARG A 99 -9.85 -5.43 -8.26
C ARG A 99 -10.05 -5.74 -6.78
N PHE A 100 -10.99 -5.05 -6.16
CA PHE A 100 -11.36 -5.25 -4.76
C PHE A 100 -12.88 -5.45 -4.68
N PRO A 101 -13.39 -6.58 -4.15
CA PRO A 101 -14.81 -6.74 -3.94
C PRO A 101 -15.32 -5.68 -2.95
N LEU A 102 -16.44 -5.02 -3.29
CA LEU A 102 -17.29 -4.33 -2.33
C LEU A 102 -18.04 -5.45 -1.62
N LYS A 103 -17.88 -5.53 -0.31
CA LYS A 103 -18.40 -6.64 0.47
C LYS A 103 -19.94 -6.60 0.36
N ASN A 104 -20.53 -7.61 -0.29
CA ASN A 104 -21.91 -8.07 -0.11
C ASN A 104 -21.88 -9.60 -0.18
N ARG A 105 -21.34 -10.17 0.90
CA ARG A 105 -21.53 -11.51 1.50
C ARG A 105 -20.45 -11.66 2.57
#